data_AF-A0A1X0A5A3-F1
#
_entry.id   AF-A0A1X0A5A3-F1
#
_cell.length_a   1.000
_cell.length_b   1.000
_cell.length_c   1.000
_cell.angle_alpha   90.00
_cell.angle_beta   90.00
_cell.angle_gamma   90.00
#
_symmetry.space_group_name_H-M   'P 1'
#
loop_
_entity.id
_entity.type
_entity.pdbx_description
1 polymer ?
#
loop_
_entity_poly.entity_id
_entity_poly.type
_entity_poly.pdbx_seq_one_letter_code
_entity_poly.pdbx_strand_id
1 'polypeptide(L)'
;MNAEQQAAYWKFHDRRKSDTLRAYEGITPEQAKQWKKDAEDARRNQLQPSERALEDARSEAAATAAQEAAAEWAGQLTDAIVGQFVQEEAQRSAVLAGINPMTFVKDGKFDKDALIGHLTSLATAFGGQATGEPQPRQWGQGGSQPPATSGRDEGLAEARRRGYIKD
;
A
#
# COMPACT_ATOMS: atom_id res chain seq x y z
N MET A 1 25.14 -17.09 18.20
CA MET A 1 25.12 -15.93 19.10
C MET A 1 25.12 -16.44 20.54
N ASN A 2 26.19 -16.19 21.30
CA ASN A 2 26.39 -16.64 22.70
C ASN A 2 25.52 -15.81 23.67
N ALA A 3 25.07 -16.37 24.80
CA ALA A 3 24.37 -15.68 25.88
C ALA A 3 25.08 -14.39 26.36
N GLU A 4 26.41 -14.36 26.44
CA GLU A 4 27.19 -13.15 26.76
C GLU A 4 27.09 -12.08 25.66
N GLN A 5 27.04 -12.50 24.39
CA GLN A 5 26.82 -11.59 23.27
C GLN A 5 25.39 -11.04 23.28
N GLN A 6 24.40 -11.84 23.70
CA GLN A 6 23.03 -11.38 23.87
C GLN A 6 22.94 -10.36 25.03
N ALA A 7 23.54 -10.64 26.19
CA ALA A 7 23.54 -9.72 27.33
C ALA A 7 24.25 -8.40 27.01
N ALA A 8 25.40 -8.45 26.33
CA ALA A 8 26.11 -7.26 25.86
C ALA A 8 25.29 -6.47 24.83
N TYR A 9 24.59 -7.16 23.91
CA TYR A 9 23.70 -6.55 22.93
C TYR A 9 22.54 -5.80 23.62
N TRP A 10 21.87 -6.44 24.59
CA TRP A 10 20.80 -5.79 25.35
C TRP A 10 21.31 -4.57 26.13
N LYS A 11 22.46 -4.69 26.81
CA LYS A 11 23.07 -3.58 27.56
C LYS A 11 23.48 -2.41 26.66
N PHE A 12 23.99 -2.68 25.46
CA PHE A 12 24.33 -1.65 24.47
C PHE A 12 23.07 -0.95 23.93
N HIS A 13 22.03 -1.70 23.60
CA HIS A 13 20.76 -1.15 23.14
C HIS A 13 20.07 -0.31 24.23
N ASP A 14 20.19 -0.70 25.50
CA ASP A 14 19.64 0.06 26.62
C ASP A 14 20.38 1.37 26.84
N ARG A 15 21.72 1.38 26.75
CA ARG A 15 22.50 2.62 26.74
C ARG A 15 22.09 3.54 25.61
N ARG A 16 21.94 3.02 24.39
CA ARG A 16 21.53 3.82 23.24
C ARG A 16 20.14 4.44 23.44
N LYS A 17 19.18 3.71 24.03
CA LYS A 17 17.87 4.26 24.40
C LYS A 17 17.99 5.34 25.49
N SER A 18 18.81 5.09 26.50
CA SER A 18 19.05 6.05 27.60
C SER A 18 19.72 7.34 27.11
N ASP A 19 20.73 7.25 26.25
CA ASP A 19 21.40 8.39 25.64
C ASP A 19 20.46 9.17 24.72
N THR A 20 19.61 8.46 23.96
CA THR A 20 18.58 9.10 23.13
C THR A 20 17.58 9.85 24.01
N LEU A 21 17.08 9.24 25.09
CA LEU A 21 16.16 9.90 26.02
C LEU A 21 16.80 11.11 26.71
N ARG A 22 18.09 11.02 27.08
CA ARG A 22 18.86 12.15 27.63
C ARG A 22 18.98 13.31 26.64
N ALA A 23 19.17 13.03 25.34
CA ALA A 23 19.22 14.05 24.31
C ALA A 23 17.89 14.81 24.14
N TYR A 24 16.76 14.19 24.50
CA TYR A 24 15.44 14.82 24.58
C TYR A 24 15.10 15.27 26.00
N GLU A 25 16.10 15.55 26.85
CA GLU A 25 15.93 16.01 28.24
C GLU A 25 15.08 15.08 29.12
N GLY A 26 14.95 13.80 28.75
CA GLY A 26 14.10 12.84 29.44
C GLY A 26 12.62 12.89 29.07
N ILE A 27 12.24 13.64 28.02
CA ILE A 27 10.87 13.63 27.49
C ILE A 27 10.56 12.22 26.98
N THR A 28 9.56 11.62 27.59
CA THR A 28 9.11 10.29 27.18
C THR A 28 8.29 10.38 25.88
N PRO A 29 8.23 9.30 25.08
CA PRO A 29 7.37 9.25 23.89
C PRO A 29 5.90 9.55 24.19
N GLU A 30 5.41 9.21 25.38
CA GLU A 30 4.04 9.53 25.79
C GLU A 30 3.86 11.02 26.07
N GLN A 31 4.79 11.66 26.77
CA GLN A 31 4.78 13.11 26.99
C GLN A 31 4.87 13.88 25.66
N ALA A 32 5.69 13.42 24.71
CA ALA A 32 5.76 14.03 23.38
C ALA A 32 4.42 13.95 22.62
N LYS A 33 3.70 12.82 22.71
CA LYS A 33 2.35 12.68 22.13
C LYS A 33 1.35 13.60 22.83
N GLN A 34 1.41 13.68 24.15
CA GLN A 34 0.54 14.54 24.94
C GLN A 34 0.74 16.01 24.55
N TRP A 35 1.99 16.50 24.48
CA TRP A 35 2.27 17.87 24.07
C TRP A 35 1.84 18.20 22.65
N LYS A 36 1.96 17.24 21.72
CA LYS A 36 1.45 17.43 20.36
C LYS A 36 -0.06 17.65 20.38
N LYS A 37 -0.79 16.83 21.14
CA LYS A 37 -2.24 16.94 21.30
C LYS A 37 -2.63 18.25 21.98
N ASP A 38 -1.96 18.61 23.07
CA ASP A 38 -2.21 19.85 23.80
C ASP A 38 -1.93 21.10 22.94
N ALA A 39 -0.91 21.05 22.06
CA ALA A 39 -0.61 22.11 21.11
C ALA A 39 -1.67 22.22 19.99
N GLU A 40 -2.16 21.09 19.48
CA GLU A 40 -3.28 21.04 18.53
C GLU A 40 -4.57 21.58 19.16
N ASP A 41 -4.87 21.20 20.40
CA ASP A 41 -6.04 21.67 21.15
C ASP A 41 -5.93 23.16 21.51
N ALA A 42 -4.75 23.64 21.92
CA ALA A 42 -4.51 25.06 22.17
C ALA A 42 -4.66 25.89 20.89
N ARG A 43 -4.15 25.40 19.75
CA ARG A 43 -4.35 26.04 18.45
C ARG A 43 -5.83 26.07 18.06
N ARG A 44 -6.56 24.98 18.31
CA ARG A 44 -8.01 24.91 18.08
C ARG A 44 -8.78 25.88 18.97
N ASN A 45 -8.35 26.05 20.22
CA ASN A 45 -8.93 26.95 21.20
C ASN A 45 -8.61 28.44 20.97
N GLN A 46 -7.49 28.74 20.31
CA GLN A 46 -7.12 30.11 19.91
C GLN A 46 -7.82 30.60 18.64
N LEU A 47 -8.35 29.71 17.81
CA LEU A 47 -9.23 30.08 16.70
C LEU A 47 -10.51 30.71 17.26
N GLN A 48 -10.87 31.89 16.78
CA GLN A 48 -12.13 32.52 17.16
C GLN A 48 -13.30 31.58 16.77
N PRO A 49 -14.45 31.62 17.48
CA PRO A 49 -15.59 30.75 17.18
C PRO A 49 -16.03 30.81 15.70
N SER A 50 -15.90 31.97 15.07
CA SER A 50 -16.18 32.19 13.64
C SER A 50 -15.15 31.51 12.72
N GLU A 51 -13.87 31.51 13.07
CA GLU A 51 -12.81 30.87 12.29
C GLU A 51 -12.88 29.34 12.41
N ARG A 52 -13.22 28.83 13.60
CA ARG A 52 -13.44 27.39 13.79
C ARG A 52 -14.64 26.89 12.99
N ALA A 53 -15.75 27.64 12.99
CA ALA A 53 -16.92 27.31 12.18
C ALA A 53 -16.60 27.32 10.67
N LEU A 54 -15.73 28.23 10.22
CA LEU A 54 -15.29 28.27 8.83
C LEU A 54 -14.41 27.06 8.45
N GLU A 55 -13.51 26.66 9.33
CA GLU A 55 -12.62 25.52 9.11
C GLU A 55 -13.38 24.18 9.16
N ASP A 56 -14.31 24.05 10.10
CA ASP A 56 -15.20 22.89 10.18
C ASP A 56 -16.08 22.81 8.91
N ALA A 57 -16.68 23.92 8.48
CA ALA A 57 -17.47 23.97 7.24
C ALA A 57 -16.64 23.66 5.98
N ARG A 58 -15.38 24.12 5.92
CA ARG A 58 -14.46 23.76 4.82
C ARG A 58 -14.11 22.29 4.83
N SER A 59 -13.87 21.71 6.00
CA SER A 59 -13.53 20.30 6.16
C SER A 59 -14.71 19.41 5.75
N GLU A 60 -15.92 19.78 6.17
CA GLU A 60 -17.16 19.09 5.75
C GLU A 60 -17.39 19.22 4.24
N ALA A 61 -17.23 20.42 3.66
CA ALA A 61 -17.36 20.62 2.22
C ALA A 61 -16.32 19.82 1.43
N ALA A 62 -15.07 19.76 1.91
CA ALA A 62 -14.02 18.96 1.28
C ALA A 62 -14.30 17.46 1.38
N ALA A 63 -14.84 16.98 2.51
CA ALA A 63 -15.23 15.58 2.67
C ALA A 63 -16.37 15.19 1.73
N THR A 64 -17.39 16.04 1.62
CA THR A 64 -18.52 15.84 0.68
C THR A 64 -18.04 15.85 -0.77
N ALA A 65 -17.22 16.83 -1.16
CA ALA A 65 -16.66 16.90 -2.51
C ALA A 65 -15.77 15.68 -2.84
N ALA A 66 -15.00 15.19 -1.87
CA ALA A 66 -14.19 13.99 -2.05
C ALA A 66 -15.05 12.71 -2.22
N GLN A 67 -16.17 12.61 -1.52
CA GLN A 67 -17.12 11.50 -1.68
C GLN A 67 -17.85 11.54 -3.03
N GLU A 68 -18.28 12.73 -3.47
CA GLU A 68 -18.92 12.91 -4.77
C GLU A 68 -17.95 12.59 -5.92
N ALA A 69 -16.71 13.10 -5.82
CA ALA A 69 -15.66 12.76 -6.78
C ALA A 69 -15.38 11.24 -6.78
N ALA A 70 -15.34 10.60 -5.61
CA ALA A 70 -15.17 9.16 -5.49
C ALA A 70 -16.26 8.36 -6.20
N ALA A 71 -17.52 8.80 -6.12
CA ALA A 71 -18.60 8.14 -6.84
C ALA A 71 -18.39 8.17 -8.36
N GLU A 72 -17.87 9.28 -8.90
CA GLU A 72 -17.63 9.43 -10.34
C GLU A 72 -16.45 8.58 -10.82
N TRP A 73 -15.28 8.68 -10.19
CA TRP A 73 -14.10 7.96 -10.66
C TRP A 73 -14.12 6.47 -10.30
N ALA A 74 -14.78 6.05 -9.22
CA ALA A 74 -14.84 4.64 -8.82
C ALA A 74 -15.58 3.79 -9.87
N GLY A 75 -16.65 4.33 -10.46
CA GLY A 75 -17.37 3.68 -11.54
C GLY A 75 -16.48 3.45 -12.77
N GLN A 76 -15.72 4.46 -13.17
CA GLN A 76 -14.80 4.37 -14.31
C GLN A 76 -13.67 3.36 -14.06
N LEU A 77 -13.10 3.32 -12.84
CA LEU A 77 -12.07 2.35 -12.50
C LEU A 77 -12.62 0.92 -12.43
N THR A 78 -13.82 0.74 -11.88
CA THR A 78 -14.50 -0.55 -11.85
C THR A 78 -14.74 -1.05 -13.26
N ASP A 79 -15.30 -0.20 -14.12
CA ASP A 79 -15.54 -0.51 -15.52
C ASP A 79 -14.24 -0.90 -16.24
N ALA A 80 -13.17 -0.10 -16.09
CA ALA A 80 -11.88 -0.36 -16.70
C ALA A 80 -11.25 -1.68 -16.23
N ILE A 81 -11.39 -2.03 -14.94
CA ILE A 81 -10.86 -3.28 -14.39
C ILE A 81 -11.70 -4.47 -14.87
N VAL A 82 -13.03 -4.41 -14.76
CA VAL A 82 -13.92 -5.50 -15.22
C VAL A 82 -13.74 -5.77 -16.71
N GLY A 83 -13.57 -4.73 -17.53
CA GLY A 83 -13.31 -4.87 -18.98
C GLY A 83 -12.03 -5.63 -19.32
N GLN A 84 -11.08 -5.78 -18.38
CA GLN A 84 -9.91 -6.63 -18.57
C GLN A 84 -10.21 -8.12 -18.37
N PHE A 85 -11.18 -8.45 -17.52
CA PHE A 85 -11.60 -9.83 -17.23
C PHE A 85 -12.70 -10.31 -18.18
N VAL A 86 -13.60 -9.40 -18.57
CA VAL A 86 -14.77 -9.70 -19.39
C VAL A 86 -14.73 -8.84 -20.64
N GLN A 87 -14.28 -9.43 -21.73
CA GLN A 87 -14.14 -8.75 -23.02
C GLN A 87 -15.47 -8.60 -23.76
N GLU A 88 -16.45 -9.46 -23.45
CA GLU A 88 -17.79 -9.38 -24.05
C GLU A 88 -18.64 -8.31 -23.34
N GLU A 89 -19.11 -7.33 -24.10
CA GLU A 89 -19.82 -6.16 -23.59
C GLU A 89 -21.12 -6.50 -22.84
N ALA A 90 -21.88 -7.50 -23.33
CA ALA A 90 -23.11 -7.95 -22.70
C ALA A 90 -22.84 -8.59 -21.33
N GLN A 91 -21.79 -9.42 -21.23
CA GLN A 91 -21.39 -10.06 -19.98
C GLN A 91 -20.80 -9.04 -19.00
N ARG A 92 -19.99 -8.10 -19.49
CA ARG A 92 -19.43 -7.00 -18.69
C ARG A 92 -20.54 -6.17 -18.05
N SER A 93 -21.57 -5.83 -18.82
CA SER A 93 -22.73 -5.07 -18.31
C SER A 93 -23.46 -5.83 -17.21
N ALA A 94 -23.62 -7.15 -17.36
CA ALA A 94 -24.24 -7.99 -16.33
C ALA A 94 -23.40 -8.05 -15.04
N VAL A 95 -22.07 -8.12 -15.16
CA VAL A 95 -21.16 -8.09 -14.01
C VAL A 95 -21.18 -6.73 -13.32
N LEU A 96 -21.13 -5.63 -14.08
CA LEU A 96 -21.20 -4.28 -13.53
C LEU A 96 -22.52 -3.99 -12.82
N ALA A 97 -23.64 -4.55 -13.30
CA ALA A 97 -24.94 -4.42 -12.63
C ALA A 97 -24.96 -5.06 -11.23
N GLY A 98 -24.10 -6.03 -10.96
CA GLY A 98 -23.97 -6.70 -9.67
C GLY A 98 -22.93 -6.08 -8.73
N ILE A 99 -22.15 -5.10 -9.19
CA ILE A 99 -21.02 -4.53 -8.44
C ILE A 99 -21.33 -3.10 -8.03
N ASN A 100 -21.12 -2.78 -6.75
CA ASN A 100 -21.12 -1.40 -6.28
C ASN A 100 -19.67 -0.87 -6.22
N PRO A 101 -19.26 0.07 -7.09
CA PRO A 101 -17.90 0.62 -7.11
C PRO A 101 -17.45 1.20 -5.76
N MET A 102 -18.37 1.78 -5.00
CA MET A 102 -18.06 2.44 -3.73
C MET A 102 -17.64 1.47 -2.63
N THR A 103 -17.97 0.17 -2.73
CA THR A 103 -17.51 -0.82 -1.73
C THR A 103 -16.00 -1.08 -1.82
N PHE A 104 -15.38 -0.68 -2.93
CA PHE A 104 -13.94 -0.79 -3.16
C PHE A 104 -13.22 0.54 -2.93
N VAL A 105 -13.90 1.58 -2.45
CA VAL A 105 -13.25 2.83 -2.04
C VAL A 105 -12.97 2.79 -0.55
N LYS A 106 -11.70 2.84 -0.17
CA LYS A 106 -11.25 2.88 1.23
C LYS A 106 -10.29 4.03 1.44
N ASP A 107 -10.55 4.84 2.46
CA ASP A 107 -9.72 6.01 2.81
C ASP A 107 -9.50 6.96 1.60
N GLY A 108 -10.53 7.12 0.76
CA GLY A 108 -10.48 7.94 -0.46
C GLY A 108 -9.67 7.35 -1.62
N LYS A 109 -9.27 6.08 -1.55
CA LYS A 109 -8.52 5.37 -2.58
C LYS A 109 -9.29 4.15 -3.08
N PHE A 110 -9.17 3.85 -4.37
CA PHE A 110 -9.71 2.61 -4.92
C PHE A 110 -8.81 1.43 -4.57
N ASP A 111 -9.39 0.42 -3.94
CA ASP A 111 -8.76 -0.87 -3.67
C ASP A 111 -8.95 -1.79 -4.88
N LYS A 112 -7.99 -1.71 -5.79
CA LYS A 112 -7.97 -2.53 -7.02
C LYS A 112 -7.85 -4.02 -6.70
N ASP A 113 -7.06 -4.37 -5.69
CA ASP A 113 -6.78 -5.75 -5.31
C ASP A 113 -8.04 -6.40 -4.72
N ALA A 114 -8.81 -5.65 -3.93
CA ALA A 114 -10.10 -6.10 -3.44
C ALA A 114 -11.11 -6.37 -4.58
N LEU A 115 -11.18 -5.50 -5.59
CA LEU A 115 -12.04 -5.73 -6.75
C LEU A 115 -11.61 -6.97 -7.54
N ILE A 116 -10.31 -7.12 -7.81
CA ILE A 116 -9.78 -8.29 -8.52
C ILE A 116 -10.04 -9.58 -7.73
N GLY A 117 -9.82 -9.56 -6.42
CA GLY A 117 -10.11 -10.68 -5.53
C GLY A 117 -11.60 -11.04 -5.55
N HIS A 118 -12.48 -10.05 -5.52
CA HIS A 118 -13.92 -10.25 -5.64
C HIS A 118 -14.29 -10.94 -6.96
N LEU A 119 -13.81 -10.42 -8.09
CA LEU A 119 -14.05 -11.01 -9.41
C LEU A 119 -13.53 -12.46 -9.52
N THR A 120 -12.33 -12.72 -8.99
CA THR A 120 -11.73 -14.05 -8.98
C THR A 120 -12.54 -15.04 -8.13
N SER A 121 -13.03 -14.60 -6.97
CA SER A 121 -13.89 -15.41 -6.11
C SER A 121 -15.23 -15.75 -6.78
N LEU A 122 -15.81 -14.79 -7.52
CA LEU A 122 -17.06 -14.96 -8.26
C LEU A 122 -16.88 -16.01 -9.37
N ALA A 123 -15.80 -15.91 -10.14
CA ALA A 123 -15.46 -16.90 -11.17
C ALA A 123 -15.28 -18.31 -10.59
N THR A 124 -14.68 -18.41 -9.40
CA THR A 124 -14.49 -19.70 -8.70
C THR A 124 -15.83 -20.27 -8.19
N ALA A 125 -16.71 -19.42 -7.65
CA ALA A 125 -18.00 -19.83 -7.07
C ALA A 125 -19.02 -20.31 -8.13
N PHE A 126 -19.00 -19.75 -9.33
CA PHE A 126 -19.93 -20.10 -10.42
C PHE A 126 -19.40 -21.18 -11.39
N GLY A 127 -18.42 -21.98 -10.96
CA GLY A 127 -18.04 -23.20 -11.66
C GLY A 127 -16.95 -23.04 -12.73
N GLY A 128 -16.07 -22.06 -12.58
CA GLY A 128 -14.79 -22.04 -13.28
C GLY A 128 -13.88 -23.18 -12.84
N GLN A 129 -14.19 -24.41 -13.22
CA GLN A 129 -13.20 -25.47 -13.27
C GLN A 129 -12.28 -25.11 -14.42
N ALA A 130 -11.08 -24.62 -14.10
CA ALA A 130 -10.06 -24.28 -15.08
C ALA A 130 -9.68 -25.51 -15.91
N THR A 131 -10.39 -25.75 -17.03
CA THR A 131 -9.81 -26.42 -18.18
C THR A 131 -8.87 -25.43 -18.84
N GLY A 132 -7.61 -25.42 -18.37
CA GLY A 132 -6.55 -24.55 -18.86
C GLY A 132 -6.58 -23.18 -18.22
N GLU A 133 -5.69 -22.94 -17.24
CA GLU A 133 -5.50 -21.65 -16.59
C GLU A 133 -5.32 -20.51 -17.61
N PRO A 134 -6.19 -19.48 -17.63
CA PRO A 134 -5.73 -18.15 -17.96
C PRO A 134 -5.06 -17.62 -16.70
N GLN A 135 -3.73 -17.79 -16.62
CA GLN A 135 -2.93 -17.08 -15.63
C GLN A 135 -3.33 -15.59 -15.64
N PRO A 136 -3.60 -14.97 -14.47
CA PRO A 136 -3.74 -13.52 -14.41
C PRO A 136 -2.44 -12.93 -14.98
N ARG A 137 -2.55 -12.06 -15.98
CA ARG A 137 -1.39 -11.34 -16.52
C ARG A 137 -0.71 -10.65 -15.34
N GLN A 138 0.45 -11.18 -14.97
CA GLN A 138 1.24 -10.76 -13.83
C GLN A 138 1.63 -9.29 -14.04
N TRP A 139 0.94 -8.40 -13.33
CA TRP A 139 1.23 -6.97 -13.33
C TRP A 139 2.50 -6.73 -12.50
N GLY A 140 3.65 -6.97 -13.13
CA GLY A 140 4.96 -6.71 -12.56
C GLY A 140 5.63 -7.93 -11.92
N GLN A 141 6.90 -8.13 -12.26
CA GLN A 141 7.80 -9.19 -11.78
C GLN A 141 7.35 -10.63 -12.05
N GLY A 142 7.59 -11.10 -13.27
CA GLY A 142 7.61 -12.53 -13.56
C GLY A 142 7.33 -12.89 -15.01
N GLY A 143 7.69 -12.02 -15.96
CA GLY A 143 7.90 -12.51 -17.32
C GLY A 143 9.03 -13.53 -17.28
N SER A 144 8.86 -14.65 -17.96
CA SER A 144 9.89 -15.65 -18.27
C SER A 144 10.96 -15.08 -19.21
N GLN A 145 11.51 -13.93 -18.83
CA GLN A 145 12.80 -13.47 -19.28
C GLN A 145 13.80 -14.11 -18.33
N PRO A 146 14.82 -14.85 -18.80
CA PRO A 146 15.90 -15.27 -17.93
C PRO A 146 16.43 -14.03 -17.18
N PRO A 147 16.82 -14.17 -15.90
CA PRO A 147 17.34 -13.03 -15.15
C PRO A 147 18.41 -12.34 -15.99
N ALA A 148 18.31 -11.03 -16.13
CA ALA A 148 19.30 -10.26 -16.86
C ALA A 148 20.68 -10.64 -16.32
N THR A 149 21.58 -11.06 -17.21
CA THR A 149 22.94 -11.50 -16.88
C THR A 149 23.56 -10.48 -15.94
N SER A 150 23.88 -10.89 -14.72
CA SER A 150 24.44 -9.95 -13.75
C SER A 150 25.84 -9.55 -14.23
N GLY A 151 26.31 -8.33 -13.92
CA GLY A 151 27.68 -7.91 -14.27
C GLY A 151 28.76 -8.83 -13.67
N ARG A 152 28.42 -9.59 -12.62
CA ARG A 152 29.26 -10.66 -12.07
C ARG A 152 29.39 -11.84 -13.03
N ASP A 153 28.31 -12.24 -13.69
CA ASP A 153 28.30 -13.35 -14.64
C ASP A 153 29.05 -12.99 -15.93
N GLU A 154 28.96 -11.73 -16.39
CA GLU A 154 29.78 -11.22 -17.49
C GLU A 154 31.27 -11.20 -17.13
N GLY A 155 31.61 -10.75 -15.92
CA GLY A 155 32.99 -10.75 -15.43
C GLY A 155 33.56 -12.17 -15.33
N LEU A 156 32.78 -13.14 -14.86
CA LEU A 156 33.16 -14.55 -14.78
C LEU A 156 33.30 -15.19 -16.17
N ALA A 157 32.41 -14.87 -17.10
CA ALA A 157 32.48 -15.36 -18.48
C ALA A 157 33.71 -14.81 -19.22
N GLU A 158 34.03 -13.53 -19.04
CA GLU A 158 35.20 -12.90 -19.62
C GLU A 158 36.50 -13.40 -18.96
N ALA A 159 36.50 -13.62 -17.65
CA ALA A 159 37.62 -14.24 -16.94
C ALA A 159 37.89 -15.68 -17.42
N ARG A 160 36.84 -16.46 -17.70
CA ARG A 160 36.96 -17.79 -18.32
C ARG A 160 37.47 -17.72 -19.76
N ARG A 161 36.96 -16.80 -20.59
CA ARG A 161 37.49 -16.58 -21.96
C ARG A 161 38.96 -16.21 -21.97
N ARG A 162 39.41 -15.42 -21.00
CA ARG A 162 40.80 -14.98 -20.86
C ARG A 162 41.67 -16.00 -20.09
N GLY A 163 41.10 -17.12 -19.67
CA GLY A 163 41.83 -18.21 -19.02
C GLY A 163 42.24 -17.96 -17.57
N TYR A 164 41.68 -16.94 -16.91
CA TYR A 164 41.94 -16.63 -15.50
C TYR A 164 41.23 -17.58 -14.53
N ILE A 165 40.23 -18.32 -15.00
CA ILE A 165 39.52 -19.35 -14.24
C ILE A 165 39.57 -20.63 -15.08
N LYS A 166 40.19 -21.68 -14.53
CA LYS A 166 40.15 -23.05 -15.04
C LYS A 166 39.21 -23.83 -14.12
N ASP A 167 38.36 -24.68 -14.71
CA ASP A 167 37.48 -25.57 -13.94
C ASP A 167 38.30 -26.62 -13.15
#